data_AF-A0A530GNI0-F1
#
_entry.id   AF-A0A530GNI0-F1
#
_cell.length_a   1.000
_cell.length_b   1.000
_cell.length_c   1.000
_cell.angle_alpha   90.00
_cell.angle_beta   90.00
_cell.angle_gamma   90.00
#
_symmetry.space_group_name_H-M   'P 1'
#
loop_
_entity.id
_entity.type
_entity.pdbx_description
1 polymer ?
#
loop_
_entity_poly.entity_id
_entity_poly.type
_entity_poly.pdbx_seq_one_letter_code
_entity_poly.pdbx_strand_id
1 'polypeptide(L)'
;TVNLPNAAVLAIKAGGKERLAMLFDLGQAQDSAEGFAVLALYDLTGKPKLLDAVNVGTDQSTYFRDPGKLAIGPGDDALITMILILVRNDRFEPIDQINTFDENVCAYKRTQDLSFQTRGSEKPYAAVRVTVTDATKPSGESCEEPAPKAVSHDISVTYHWNKKTSRYVADSDAFKRLSAENEKRF
;
A
#
# COMPACT_ATOMS: atom_id res chain seq x y z
N THR A 1 -18.81 21.44 -12.85
CA THR A 1 -18.70 20.69 -11.59
C THR A 1 -17.91 19.44 -11.89
N VAL A 2 -16.71 19.27 -11.34
CA VAL A 2 -15.97 18.01 -11.49
C VAL A 2 -16.56 17.03 -10.49
N ASN A 3 -17.18 15.96 -10.97
CA ASN A 3 -17.64 14.87 -10.11
C ASN A 3 -16.42 13.98 -9.82
N LEU A 4 -16.04 13.88 -8.55
CA LEU A 4 -14.98 13.00 -8.07
C LEU A 4 -15.68 11.82 -7.36
N PRO A 5 -16.10 10.78 -8.09
CA PRO A 5 -16.96 9.73 -7.53
C PRO A 5 -16.27 8.94 -6.42
N ASN A 6 -14.94 8.90 -6.41
CA ASN A 6 -14.15 8.14 -5.45
C ASN A 6 -13.13 9.05 -4.75
N ALA A 7 -13.54 9.62 -3.62
CA ALA A 7 -12.65 10.34 -2.71
C ALA A 7 -12.71 9.69 -1.32
N ALA A 8 -11.55 9.51 -0.70
CA ALA A 8 -11.41 9.00 0.65
C ALA A 8 -10.56 9.94 1.48
N VAL A 9 -10.81 10.00 2.79
CA VAL A 9 -10.06 10.84 3.71
C VAL A 9 -9.53 10.02 4.87
N LEU A 10 -8.32 10.35 5.33
CA LEU A 10 -7.69 9.71 6.45
C LEU A 10 -6.98 10.76 7.32
N ALA A 11 -7.43 10.88 8.57
CA ALA A 11 -6.72 11.68 9.57
C ALA A 11 -5.44 10.95 9.98
N ILE A 12 -4.31 11.65 9.99
CA ILE A 12 -3.00 11.09 10.33
C ILE A 12 -2.23 12.02 11.25
N LYS A 13 -1.27 11.46 12.00
CA LYS A 13 -0.25 12.24 12.68
C LYS A 13 1.04 12.26 11.86
N ALA A 14 1.67 13.42 11.72
CA ALA A 14 2.98 13.54 11.10
C ALA A 14 3.80 14.63 11.78
N GLY A 15 4.98 14.29 12.29
CA GLY A 15 5.84 15.20 13.04
C GLY A 15 5.15 15.77 14.28
N GLY A 16 4.31 14.99 14.94
CA GLY A 16 3.55 15.40 16.12
C GLY A 16 2.37 16.34 15.83
N LYS A 17 2.04 16.58 14.56
CA LYS A 17 0.90 17.42 14.16
C LYS A 17 -0.20 16.58 13.51
N GLU A 18 -1.46 16.97 13.73
CA GLU A 18 -2.59 16.40 13.02
C GLU A 18 -2.58 16.89 11.56
N ARG A 19 -2.87 15.96 10.64
CA ARG A 19 -2.95 16.18 9.19
C ARG A 19 -4.13 15.43 8.61
N LEU A 20 -4.57 15.88 7.44
CA LEU A 20 -5.56 15.15 6.65
C LEU A 20 -4.93 14.70 5.34
N ALA A 21 -4.92 13.40 5.10
CA ALA A 21 -4.65 12.84 3.79
C ALA A 21 -5.96 12.66 3.04
N MET A 22 -6.04 13.16 1.81
CA MET A 22 -7.19 13.00 0.94
C MET A 22 -6.74 12.26 -0.32
N LEU A 23 -7.36 11.12 -0.59
CA LEU A 23 -7.12 10.33 -1.79
C LEU A 23 -8.25 10.60 -2.79
N PHE A 24 -7.89 10.97 -4.00
CA PHE A 24 -8.79 11.14 -5.12
C PHE A 24 -8.43 10.11 -6.19
N ASP A 25 -9.30 9.13 -6.40
CA ASP A 25 -9.17 8.22 -7.54
C ASP A 25 -9.86 8.86 -8.75
N LEU A 26 -9.06 9.19 -9.76
CA LEU A 26 -9.48 9.91 -10.97
C LEU A 26 -9.78 8.94 -12.13
N GLY A 27 -9.74 7.63 -11.88
CA GLY A 27 -9.98 6.60 -12.88
C GLY A 27 -8.77 6.33 -13.79
N GLN A 28 -9.02 5.65 -14.90
CA GLN A 28 -7.99 5.16 -15.82
C GLN A 28 -8.06 5.83 -17.20
N ALA A 29 -6.92 5.98 -17.87
CA ALA A 29 -6.91 6.30 -19.29
C ALA A 29 -7.28 5.07 -20.13
N GLN A 30 -7.92 5.26 -21.29
CA GLN A 30 -8.40 4.15 -22.14
C GLN A 30 -7.30 3.17 -22.57
N ASP A 31 -6.05 3.66 -22.69
CA ASP A 31 -4.90 2.88 -23.17
C ASP A 31 -3.90 2.57 -22.04
N SER A 32 -4.30 2.64 -20.77
CA SER A 32 -3.43 2.40 -19.61
C SER A 32 -4.06 1.42 -18.63
N ALA A 33 -3.29 0.42 -18.21
CA ALA A 33 -3.64 -0.46 -17.09
C ALA A 33 -3.49 0.26 -15.73
N GLU A 34 -2.66 1.30 -15.66
CA GLU A 34 -2.51 2.14 -14.48
C GLU A 34 -3.54 3.27 -14.47
N GLY A 35 -4.26 3.39 -13.35
CA GLY A 35 -5.12 4.51 -13.05
C GLY A 35 -4.36 5.76 -12.62
N PHE A 36 -5.07 6.88 -12.54
CA PHE A 36 -4.58 8.14 -12.00
C PHE A 36 -5.23 8.38 -10.64
N ALA A 37 -4.42 8.46 -9.59
CA ALA A 37 -4.93 8.78 -8.26
C ALA A 37 -4.04 9.81 -7.57
N VAL A 38 -4.62 10.86 -7.02
CA VAL A 38 -3.88 11.91 -6.32
C VAL A 38 -4.06 11.74 -4.82
N LEU A 39 -2.95 11.61 -4.10
CA LEU A 39 -2.92 11.72 -2.65
C LEU A 39 -2.47 13.12 -2.25
N ALA A 40 -3.34 13.87 -1.60
CA ALA A 40 -3.12 15.24 -1.16
C ALA A 40 -3.01 15.32 0.37
N LEU A 41 -2.02 16.06 0.87
CA LEU A 41 -1.79 16.29 2.28
C LEU A 41 -2.23 17.71 2.66
N TYR A 42 -3.06 17.83 3.69
CA TYR A 42 -3.54 19.10 4.20
C TYR A 42 -3.13 19.35 5.65
N ASP A 43 -2.77 20.60 5.93
CA ASP A 43 -2.83 21.17 7.27
C ASP A 43 -4.23 21.78 7.48
N LEU A 44 -4.90 21.36 8.55
CA LEU A 44 -6.22 21.88 8.93
C LEU A 44 -6.14 22.88 10.09
N THR A 45 -4.94 23.23 10.57
CA THR A 45 -4.80 24.26 11.60
C THR A 45 -5.16 25.63 11.04
N GLY A 46 -6.29 26.18 11.51
CA GLY A 46 -6.81 27.45 11.00
C GLY A 46 -7.43 27.30 9.60
N LYS A 47 -6.91 28.04 8.62
CA LYS A 47 -7.39 27.96 7.24
C LYS A 47 -6.74 26.75 6.55
N PRO A 48 -7.53 25.80 5.99
CA PRO A 48 -6.98 24.63 5.32
C PRO A 48 -5.93 24.99 4.26
N LYS A 49 -4.78 24.33 4.32
CA LYS A 49 -3.65 24.56 3.42
C LYS A 49 -3.18 23.23 2.85
N LEU A 50 -3.11 23.14 1.51
CA LEU A 50 -2.45 22.04 0.83
C LEU A 50 -0.94 22.12 1.08
N LEU A 51 -0.36 21.03 1.57
CA LEU A 51 1.07 20.91 1.87
C LEU A 51 1.81 20.17 0.76
N ASP A 52 1.24 19.07 0.28
CA ASP A 52 1.84 18.23 -0.75
C ASP A 52 0.76 17.47 -1.54
N ALA A 53 1.07 17.07 -2.76
CA ALA A 53 0.20 16.24 -3.60
C ALA A 53 1.02 15.38 -4.55
N VAL A 54 0.77 14.08 -4.58
CA VAL A 54 1.52 13.10 -5.39
C VAL A 54 0.57 12.16 -6.13
N ASN A 55 0.98 11.67 -7.31
CA ASN A 55 0.29 10.57 -7.97
C ASN A 55 0.66 9.26 -7.27
N VAL A 56 -0.36 8.48 -6.89
CA VAL A 56 -0.25 7.17 -6.23
C VAL A 56 -1.03 6.08 -6.97
N GLY A 57 -1.53 6.37 -8.18
CA GLY A 57 -2.19 5.39 -9.02
C GLY A 57 -1.19 4.33 -9.50
N THR A 58 -1.47 3.07 -9.18
CA THR A 58 -0.63 1.92 -9.56
C THR A 58 -1.41 0.78 -10.22
N ASP A 59 -2.73 0.87 -10.23
CA ASP A 59 -3.67 -0.11 -10.78
C ASP A 59 -4.96 0.63 -11.19
N GLN A 60 -5.97 -0.08 -11.72
CA GLN A 60 -7.24 0.48 -12.17
C GLN A 60 -8.01 1.25 -11.08
N SER A 61 -7.77 0.93 -9.81
CA SER A 61 -8.38 1.61 -8.66
C SER A 61 -7.36 1.83 -7.56
N THR A 62 -7.48 2.94 -6.84
CA THR A 62 -6.60 3.25 -5.69
C THR A 62 -7.44 3.62 -4.47
N TYR A 63 -7.14 2.97 -3.34
CA TYR A 63 -7.82 3.18 -2.07
C TYR A 63 -6.84 3.11 -0.89
N PHE A 64 -7.23 3.66 0.26
CA PHE A 64 -6.55 3.35 1.52
C PHE A 64 -6.88 1.91 1.90
N ARG A 65 -5.88 1.08 2.18
CA ARG A 65 -6.12 -0.32 2.60
C ARG A 65 -6.78 -0.37 3.99
N ASP A 66 -7.13 -1.56 4.45
CA ASP A 66 -7.49 -1.81 5.85
C ASP A 66 -6.36 -2.60 6.54
N PRO A 67 -5.67 -2.01 7.54
CA PRO A 67 -5.79 -0.63 8.01
C PRO A 67 -5.22 0.38 6.99
N GLY A 68 -5.75 1.60 6.96
CA GLY A 68 -5.31 2.65 6.02
C GLY A 68 -4.05 3.40 6.46
N LYS A 69 -3.66 3.20 7.72
CA LYS A 69 -2.47 3.77 8.34
C LYS A 69 -1.93 2.90 9.46
N LEU A 70 -0.67 3.11 9.80
CA LEU A 70 0.01 2.48 10.92
C LEU A 70 0.71 3.52 11.77
N ALA A 71 0.52 3.44 13.09
CA ALA A 71 1.35 4.22 14.00
C ALA A 71 2.80 3.69 13.97
N ILE A 72 3.73 4.54 13.54
CA ILE A 72 5.17 4.29 13.50
C ILE A 72 5.92 5.10 14.58
N GLY A 73 5.20 5.79 15.45
CA GLY A 73 5.72 6.54 16.57
C GLY A 73 4.60 7.27 17.30
N PRO A 74 4.88 7.95 18.44
CA PRO A 74 3.86 8.67 19.19
C PRO A 74 3.16 9.80 18.43
N GLY A 75 3.80 10.34 17.38
CA GLY A 75 3.31 11.47 16.59
C GLY A 75 3.43 11.26 15.08
N ASP A 76 3.62 10.02 14.63
CA ASP A 76 3.87 9.70 13.23
C ASP A 76 3.09 8.45 12.82
N ASP A 77 2.29 8.60 11.77
CA ASP A 77 1.61 7.53 11.07
C ASP A 77 2.28 7.32 9.69
N ALA A 78 2.39 6.07 9.25
CA ALA A 78 2.60 5.72 7.85
C ALA A 78 1.24 5.46 7.18
N LEU A 79 1.07 5.89 5.93
CA LEU A 79 -0.13 5.60 5.14
C LEU A 79 0.04 4.30 4.36
N ILE A 80 -1.08 3.60 4.15
CA ILE A 80 -1.12 2.37 3.38
C ILE A 80 -2.13 2.52 2.23
N THR A 81 -1.61 2.49 1.00
CA THR A 81 -2.37 2.18 -0.22
C THR A 81 -1.78 0.89 -0.82
N MET A 82 -1.53 0.83 -2.13
CA MET A 82 -0.54 -0.12 -2.70
C MET A 82 0.91 0.35 -2.46
N ILE A 83 1.08 1.60 -2.05
CA ILE A 83 2.36 2.19 -1.66
C ILE A 83 2.34 2.37 -0.15
N LEU A 84 3.40 1.94 0.53
CA LEU A 84 3.67 2.28 1.92
C LEU A 84 4.34 3.66 1.94
N ILE A 85 3.73 4.65 2.60
CA ILE A 85 4.16 6.05 2.49
C ILE A 85 4.40 6.64 3.88
N LEU A 86 5.55 7.29 4.06
CA LEU A 86 5.83 8.14 5.22
C LEU A 86 5.42 9.58 4.91
N VAL A 87 4.92 10.32 5.90
CA VAL A 87 4.84 11.79 5.82
C VAL A 87 5.91 12.39 6.72
N ARG A 88 6.82 13.17 6.13
CA ARG A 88 7.91 13.82 6.87
C ARG A 88 8.21 15.18 6.28
N ASN A 89 8.43 16.17 7.14
CA ASN A 89 8.65 17.56 6.74
C ASN A 89 7.53 18.08 5.82
N ASP A 90 6.28 17.74 6.15
CA ASP A 90 5.08 18.12 5.41
C ASP A 90 5.06 17.63 3.95
N ARG A 91 5.80 16.54 3.63
CA ARG A 91 5.80 15.88 2.31
C ARG A 91 5.63 14.37 2.40
N PHE A 92 5.09 13.78 1.34
CA PHE A 92 5.05 12.33 1.14
C PHE A 92 6.44 11.81 0.75
N GLU A 93 6.87 10.74 1.42
CA GLU A 93 8.10 10.01 1.16
C GLU A 93 7.72 8.53 0.96
N PRO A 94 7.66 8.02 -0.29
CA PRO A 94 7.35 6.62 -0.53
C PRO A 94 8.44 5.73 0.08
N ILE A 95 8.01 4.69 0.79
CA ILE A 95 8.88 3.67 1.40
C ILE A 95 9.06 2.51 0.42
N ASP A 96 7.94 1.93 -0.03
CA ASP A 96 7.94 0.87 -1.04
C ASP A 96 6.58 0.78 -1.73
N GLN A 97 6.56 0.26 -2.95
CA GLN A 97 5.35 -0.13 -3.68
C GLN A 97 5.28 -1.65 -3.70
N ILE A 98 4.19 -2.21 -3.14
CA ILE A 98 4.07 -3.65 -2.94
C ILE A 98 3.02 -4.18 -3.91
N ASN A 99 3.51 -4.72 -5.02
CA ASN A 99 2.68 -5.27 -6.09
C ASN A 99 2.22 -6.68 -5.70
N THR A 100 0.90 -6.84 -5.58
CA THR A 100 0.23 -8.12 -5.36
C THR A 100 -0.64 -8.46 -6.55
N PHE A 101 -0.78 -9.74 -6.86
CA PHE A 101 -1.57 -10.20 -7.99
C PHE A 101 -2.49 -11.34 -7.57
N ASP A 102 -3.80 -11.13 -7.73
CA ASP A 102 -4.82 -12.12 -7.52
C ASP A 102 -5.21 -12.75 -8.87
N GLU A 103 -5.40 -14.05 -8.88
CA GLU A 103 -5.79 -14.81 -10.06
C GLU A 103 -7.06 -15.60 -9.76
N ASN A 104 -8.02 -15.56 -10.68
CA ASN A 104 -9.23 -16.35 -10.60
C ASN A 104 -9.53 -16.99 -11.95
N VAL A 105 -9.23 -18.28 -12.04
CA VAL A 105 -9.50 -19.11 -13.23
C VAL A 105 -10.43 -20.25 -12.84
N CYS A 106 -11.01 -20.94 -13.83
CA CYS A 106 -11.97 -22.02 -13.57
C CYS A 106 -11.43 -23.01 -12.52
N ALA A 107 -10.21 -23.51 -12.67
CA ALA A 107 -9.70 -24.58 -11.80
C ALA A 107 -9.29 -24.12 -10.39
N TYR A 108 -8.92 -22.84 -10.21
CA TYR A 108 -8.38 -22.34 -8.95
C TYR A 108 -8.47 -20.83 -8.78
N LYS A 109 -8.39 -20.41 -7.51
CA LYS A 109 -8.17 -19.04 -7.10
C LYS A 109 -6.81 -18.92 -6.39
N ARG A 110 -6.03 -17.91 -6.76
CA ARG A 110 -4.82 -17.49 -6.05
C ARG A 110 -4.99 -16.08 -5.52
N THR A 111 -4.64 -15.85 -4.26
CA THR A 111 -4.65 -14.53 -3.62
C THR A 111 -3.29 -14.17 -3.06
N GLN A 112 -2.97 -12.88 -3.07
CA GLN A 112 -1.78 -12.30 -2.44
C GLN A 112 -2.22 -11.23 -1.43
N ASP A 113 -2.58 -11.68 -0.24
CA ASP A 113 -3.18 -10.82 0.79
C ASP A 113 -2.09 -10.12 1.63
N LEU A 114 -2.19 -8.79 1.77
CA LEU A 114 -1.24 -7.98 2.54
C LEU A 114 -1.67 -7.81 3.99
N SER A 115 -0.71 -7.95 4.90
CA SER A 115 -0.85 -7.57 6.30
C SER A 115 0.33 -6.72 6.77
N PHE A 116 0.03 -5.78 7.66
CA PHE A 116 0.98 -4.79 8.14
C PHE A 116 1.06 -4.79 9.66
N GLN A 117 2.27 -4.74 10.19
CA GLN A 117 2.54 -4.73 11.63
C GLN A 117 3.65 -3.76 11.96
N THR A 118 3.55 -3.07 13.10
CA THR A 118 4.64 -2.24 13.63
C THR A 118 5.22 -2.88 14.89
N ARG A 119 6.55 -2.84 15.02
CA ARG A 119 7.25 -3.34 16.21
C ARG A 119 7.76 -2.17 17.04
N GLY A 120 7.00 -1.83 18.09
CA GLY A 120 7.40 -0.84 19.11
C GLY A 120 7.19 0.61 18.69
N SER A 121 5.93 1.06 18.65
CA SER A 121 5.52 2.44 18.31
C SER A 121 5.77 3.48 19.42
N GLU A 122 6.41 3.09 20.53
CA GLU A 122 6.79 3.99 21.62
C GLU A 122 7.89 4.98 21.22
N LYS A 123 8.73 4.59 20.24
CA LYS A 123 9.80 5.44 19.70
C LYS A 123 9.46 5.85 18.27
N PRO A 124 9.90 7.04 17.82
CA PRO A 124 9.73 7.45 16.44
C PRO A 124 10.39 6.47 15.46
N TYR A 125 9.72 6.27 14.33
CA TYR A 125 10.15 5.43 13.22
C TYR A 125 10.34 3.94 13.58
N ALA A 126 9.33 3.37 14.22
CA ALA A 126 9.22 1.95 14.49
C ALA A 126 9.36 1.13 13.21
N ALA A 127 9.97 -0.05 13.33
CA ALA A 127 10.11 -0.95 12.19
C ALA A 127 8.72 -1.42 11.72
N VAL A 128 8.51 -1.42 10.41
CA VAL A 128 7.27 -1.87 9.78
C VAL A 128 7.53 -3.22 9.15
N ARG A 129 6.85 -4.26 9.63
CA ARG A 129 6.84 -5.58 8.98
C ARG A 129 5.62 -5.66 8.08
N VAL A 130 5.85 -6.03 6.83
CA VAL A 130 4.78 -6.31 5.87
C VAL A 130 4.89 -7.77 5.44
N THR A 131 3.76 -8.44 5.38
CA THR A 131 3.67 -9.84 4.94
C THR A 131 2.64 -9.95 3.83
N VAL A 132 3.03 -10.61 2.74
CA VAL A 132 2.12 -11.13 1.72
C VAL A 132 1.88 -12.60 2.04
N THR A 133 0.63 -12.99 2.22
CA THR A 133 0.22 -14.39 2.26
C THR A 133 -0.23 -14.78 0.85
N ASP A 134 0.61 -15.56 0.15
CA ASP A 134 0.29 -16.10 -1.17
C ASP A 134 -0.39 -17.46 -0.98
N ALA A 135 -1.65 -17.57 -1.42
CA ALA A 135 -2.45 -18.77 -1.25
C ALA A 135 -3.13 -19.16 -2.55
N THR A 136 -2.96 -20.42 -2.97
CA THR A 136 -3.72 -21.03 -4.06
C THR A 136 -4.69 -22.06 -3.49
N LYS A 137 -5.94 -22.04 -3.95
CA LYS A 137 -6.99 -22.98 -3.54
C LYS A 137 -7.84 -23.38 -4.76
N PRO A 138 -8.33 -24.63 -4.82
CA PRO A 138 -9.36 -24.99 -5.80
C PRO A 138 -10.55 -24.02 -5.74
N SER A 139 -11.08 -23.65 -6.91
CA SER A 139 -12.24 -22.77 -7.01
C SER A 139 -13.54 -23.43 -6.52
N GLY A 140 -13.61 -24.77 -6.63
CA GLY A 140 -14.84 -25.54 -6.44
C GLY A 140 -15.69 -25.67 -7.70
N GLU A 141 -15.26 -25.09 -8.82
CA GLU A 141 -15.92 -25.21 -10.12
C GLU A 141 -15.54 -26.52 -10.83
N SER A 142 -16.44 -27.04 -11.67
CA SER A 142 -16.19 -28.24 -12.47
C SER A 142 -15.47 -27.86 -13.76
N CYS A 143 -14.18 -28.15 -13.82
CA CYS A 143 -13.32 -27.80 -14.96
C CYS A 143 -12.71 -29.07 -15.58
N GLU A 144 -12.30 -28.98 -16.85
CA GLU A 144 -11.63 -30.09 -17.54
C GLU A 144 -10.24 -30.36 -16.98
N GLU A 145 -9.53 -29.30 -16.57
CA GLU A 145 -8.21 -29.40 -15.95
C GLU A 145 -8.32 -29.74 -14.45
N PRO A 146 -7.43 -30.61 -13.93
CA PRO A 146 -7.44 -30.94 -12.51
C PRO A 146 -7.05 -29.73 -11.68
N ALA A 147 -7.82 -29.46 -10.61
CA ALA A 147 -7.50 -28.40 -9.68
C ALA A 147 -6.13 -28.63 -9.01
N PRO A 148 -5.31 -27.59 -8.84
CA PRO A 148 -4.06 -27.68 -8.12
C PRO A 148 -4.32 -28.00 -6.63
N LYS A 149 -3.31 -28.57 -5.97
CA LYS A 149 -3.33 -28.73 -4.51
C LYS A 149 -3.35 -27.36 -3.85
N ALA A 150 -4.15 -27.22 -2.80
CA ALA A 150 -4.13 -26.03 -1.98
C ALA A 150 -2.75 -25.85 -1.33
N VAL A 151 -2.18 -24.66 -1.46
CA VAL A 151 -0.88 -24.29 -0.91
C VAL A 151 -0.92 -22.85 -0.43
N SER A 152 -0.21 -22.55 0.65
CA SER A 152 -0.06 -21.20 1.16
C SER A 152 1.32 -20.99 1.76
N HIS A 153 1.90 -19.82 1.54
CA HIS A 153 3.17 -19.42 2.13
C HIS A 153 3.22 -17.91 2.37
N ASP A 154 3.96 -17.51 3.41
CA ASP A 154 4.15 -16.11 3.78
C ASP A 154 5.48 -15.58 3.25
N ILE A 155 5.43 -14.38 2.67
CA ILE A 155 6.57 -13.62 2.20
C ILE A 155 6.61 -12.33 3.01
N SER A 156 7.65 -12.12 3.81
CA SER A 156 7.77 -10.93 4.67
C SER A 156 8.97 -10.06 4.32
N VAL A 157 8.80 -8.75 4.46
CA VAL A 157 9.86 -7.75 4.48
C VAL A 157 9.71 -6.88 5.74
N THR A 158 10.82 -6.57 6.40
CA THR A 158 10.84 -5.58 7.49
C THR A 158 11.58 -4.32 7.05
N TYR A 159 10.89 -3.18 7.12
CA TYR A 159 11.46 -1.87 6.85
C TYR A 159 11.99 -1.25 8.14
N HIS A 160 13.28 -0.95 8.16
CA HIS A 160 13.96 -0.33 9.29
C HIS A 160 14.34 1.10 8.99
N TRP A 161 14.14 1.99 9.95
CA TRP A 161 14.60 3.37 9.84
C TRP A 161 16.13 3.47 9.86
N ASN A 162 16.71 4.01 8.79
CA ASN A 162 18.12 4.33 8.71
C ASN A 162 18.34 5.82 9.01
N LYS A 163 18.89 6.12 10.19
CA LYS A 163 19.17 7.49 10.63
C LYS A 163 20.17 8.24 9.75
N LYS A 164 21.11 7.55 9.10
CA LYS A 164 22.15 8.18 8.27
C LYS A 164 21.55 8.74 6.99
N THR A 165 20.63 7.99 6.38
CA THR A 165 19.96 8.38 5.13
C THR A 165 18.61 9.06 5.37
N SER A 166 18.12 9.04 6.61
CA SER A 166 16.76 9.49 6.99
C SER A 166 15.68 8.85 6.11
N ARG A 167 15.77 7.53 5.91
CA ARG A 167 14.84 6.73 5.10
C ARG A 167 14.61 5.36 5.72
N TYR A 168 13.45 4.79 5.45
CA TYR A 168 13.23 3.36 5.66
C TYR A 168 14.02 2.54 4.64
N VAL A 169 14.56 1.40 5.08
CA VAL A 169 15.32 0.46 4.25
C VAL A 169 14.79 -0.94 4.52
N ALA A 170 14.46 -1.67 3.45
CA ALA A 170 14.06 -3.07 3.53
C ALA A 170 15.21 -3.97 3.98
N ASP A 171 14.90 -5.01 4.75
CA ASP A 171 15.84 -6.05 5.18
C ASP A 171 16.14 -7.09 4.10
N SER A 172 15.34 -7.14 3.04
CA SER A 172 15.43 -8.13 1.96
C SER A 172 14.85 -7.61 0.64
N ASP A 173 15.06 -8.37 -0.43
CA ASP A 173 14.53 -8.14 -1.78
C ASP A 173 13.29 -9.01 -2.09
N ALA A 174 12.65 -9.59 -1.09
CA ALA A 174 11.60 -10.59 -1.27
C ALA A 174 10.41 -10.10 -2.11
N PHE A 175 9.95 -8.87 -1.90
CA PHE A 175 8.86 -8.29 -2.70
C PHE A 175 9.28 -7.93 -4.13
N LYS A 176 10.56 -7.63 -4.38
CA LYS A 176 11.06 -7.46 -5.75
C LYS A 176 11.03 -8.78 -6.51
N ARG A 177 11.38 -9.89 -5.86
CA ARG A 177 11.28 -11.23 -6.43
C ARG A 177 9.83 -11.61 -6.69
N LEU A 178 8.93 -11.33 -5.75
CA LEU A 178 7.49 -11.55 -5.93
C LEU A 178 6.93 -10.78 -7.14
N SER A 179 7.26 -9.50 -7.29
CA SER A 179 6.83 -8.70 -8.46
C SER A 179 7.35 -9.32 -9.76
N ALA A 180 8.63 -9.69 -9.82
CA ALA A 180 9.23 -10.31 -11.00
C ALA A 180 8.64 -11.72 -11.31
N GLU A 181 8.15 -12.45 -10.31
CA GLU A 181 7.42 -13.70 -10.51
C GLU A 181 6.01 -13.47 -11.05
N ASN A 182 5.32 -12.42 -10.59
CA ASN A 182 4.03 -12.01 -11.12
C ASN A 182 4.15 -11.56 -12.59
N GLU A 183 5.11 -10.70 -12.92
CA GLU A 183 5.41 -10.21 -14.29
C GLU A 183 5.85 -11.32 -15.27
N LYS A 184 6.35 -12.46 -14.78
CA LYS A 184 6.66 -13.60 -15.67
C LYS A 184 5.42 -14.40 -16.05
N ARG A 185 4.36 -14.29 -15.26
CA ARG A 185 3.11 -15.01 -15.48
C ARG A 185 2.12 -14.21 -16.35
N PHE A 186 2.24 -12.88 -16.38
CA PHE A 186 1.33 -11.94 -17.04
C PHE A 186 2.09 -10.83 -17.76
#